data_AF-A4IBL9-F1
#
_entry.id   AF-A4IBL9-F1
#
_cell.length_a   1.000
_cell.length_b   1.000
_cell.length_c   1.000
_cell.angle_alpha   90.00
_cell.angle_beta   90.00
_cell.angle_gamma   90.00
#
_symmetry.space_group_name_H-M   'P 1'
#
loop_
_entity.id
_entity.type
_entity.pdbx_description
1 polymer ?
#
loop_
_entity_poly.entity_id
_entity_poly.type
_entity_poly.pdbx_seq_one_letter_code
_entity_poly.pdbx_strand_id
1 'polypeptide(L)'
;MKGKVLGKEKKAAIIDARKKDAESRKNRDDKRWKRVLANMDEEKRKKFHGVGNTAKNSRVRGATRASLRKRTGRKPDAVSMEATIHLSKLLKKKTFSKRAPLAIKRIKAFVGRLMKTKDNRIDASLNTYIWHKGVKGVPGRVRVLIQRKSETTEGNKHKHFYTVISNVPVASFKGLTTKTVEQ
;
A
#
# COMPACT_ATOMS: atom_id res chain seq x y z
N MET A 1 14.35 -1.18 29.77
CA MET A 1 15.27 -0.04 29.59
C MET A 1 14.52 1.25 29.90
N LYS A 2 14.85 1.94 31.02
CA LYS A 2 14.31 3.26 31.36
C LYS A 2 14.83 4.26 30.32
N GLY A 3 13.96 4.83 29.50
CA GLY A 3 14.34 5.83 28.51
C GLY A 3 14.96 7.04 29.20
N LYS A 4 16.19 7.44 28.84
CA LYS A 4 16.79 8.69 29.32
C LYS A 4 15.86 9.84 28.95
N VAL A 5 15.27 10.50 29.95
CA VAL A 5 14.46 11.71 29.76
C VAL A 5 15.39 12.80 29.23
N LEU A 6 15.16 13.24 28.00
CA LEU A 6 15.92 14.35 27.42
C LEU A 6 15.59 15.65 28.18
N GLY A 7 16.63 16.38 28.58
CA GLY A 7 16.50 17.70 29.19
C GLY A 7 15.79 18.70 28.29
N LYS A 8 15.22 19.77 28.89
CA LYS A 8 14.44 20.80 28.19
C LYS A 8 15.17 21.38 26.98
N GLU A 9 16.46 21.68 27.12
CA GLU A 9 17.31 22.21 26.03
C GLU A 9 17.42 21.24 24.85
N LYS A 10 17.69 19.96 25.12
CA LYS A 10 17.75 18.93 24.07
C LYS A 10 16.40 18.78 23.36
N LYS A 11 15.28 18.86 24.10
CA LYS A 11 13.94 18.86 23.49
C LYS A 11 13.71 20.10 22.60
N ALA A 12 14.10 21.28 23.07
CA ALA A 12 14.00 22.52 22.29
C ALA A 12 14.86 22.46 21.02
N ALA A 13 16.10 21.98 21.12
CA ALA A 13 17.00 21.79 19.98
C ALA A 13 16.44 20.79 18.96
N ILE A 14 15.80 19.70 19.39
CA ILE A 14 15.12 18.75 18.49
C ILE A 14 13.94 19.42 17.78
N ILE A 15 13.15 20.22 18.49
CA ILE A 15 12.02 20.95 17.91
C ILE A 15 12.52 21.97 16.87
N ASP A 16 13.57 22.72 17.20
CA ASP A 16 14.17 23.71 16.31
C ASP A 16 14.80 23.06 15.07
N ALA A 17 15.60 22.01 15.26
CA ALA A 17 16.13 21.20 14.16
C ALA A 17 15.00 20.66 13.27
N ARG A 18 13.89 20.20 13.86
CA ARG A 18 12.71 19.72 13.12
C ARG A 18 12.00 20.86 12.37
N LYS A 19 11.97 22.08 12.92
CA LYS A 19 11.46 23.28 12.23
C LYS A 19 12.37 23.66 11.07
N LYS A 20 13.69 23.72 11.28
CA LYS A 20 14.70 24.01 10.26
C LYS A 20 14.70 22.96 9.13
N ASP A 21 14.54 21.69 9.47
CA ASP A 21 14.36 20.59 8.50
C ASP A 21 13.05 20.71 7.72
N ALA A 22 11.96 21.09 8.38
CA ALA A 22 10.67 21.31 7.71
C ALA A 22 10.76 22.50 6.73
N GLU A 23 11.45 23.56 7.10
CA GLU A 23 11.68 24.74 6.27
C GLU A 23 12.61 24.44 5.09
N SER A 24 13.72 23.72 5.32
CA SER A 24 14.63 23.31 4.25
C SER A 24 13.96 22.35 3.25
N ARG A 25 13.12 21.42 3.72
CA ARG A 25 12.28 20.56 2.85
C ARG A 25 11.29 21.40 2.04
N LYS A 26 10.62 22.37 2.66
CA LYS A 26 9.68 23.28 1.98
C LYS A 26 10.36 24.07 0.86
N ASN A 27 11.54 24.65 1.13
CA ASN A 27 12.30 25.40 0.13
C ASN A 27 12.77 24.52 -1.04
N ARG A 28 13.12 23.25 -0.77
CA ARG A 28 13.53 22.28 -1.79
C ARG A 28 12.36 21.87 -2.67
N ASP A 29 11.20 21.61 -2.06
CA ASP A 29 9.97 21.23 -2.76
C ASP A 29 9.44 22.39 -3.63
N ASP A 30 9.47 23.63 -3.14
CA ASP A 30 9.06 24.82 -3.89
C ASP A 30 9.95 25.05 -5.12
N LYS A 31 11.29 25.00 -4.97
CA LYS A 31 12.23 25.09 -6.09
C LYS A 31 12.04 23.98 -7.12
N ARG A 32 11.70 22.77 -6.67
CA ARG A 32 11.42 21.64 -7.56
C ARG A 32 10.12 21.84 -8.32
N TRP A 33 9.06 22.30 -7.65
CA TRP A 33 7.75 22.50 -8.27
C TRP A 33 7.75 23.66 -9.26
N LYS A 34 8.45 24.76 -8.95
CA LYS A 34 8.66 25.88 -9.89
C LYS A 34 9.36 25.44 -11.17
N ARG A 35 10.41 24.61 -11.08
CA ARG A 35 11.09 24.03 -12.26
C ARG A 35 10.19 23.10 -13.06
N VAL A 36 9.37 22.28 -12.40
CA VAL A 36 8.43 21.38 -13.08
C VAL A 36 7.36 22.17 -13.84
N LEU A 37 6.84 23.25 -13.24
CA LEU A 37 5.83 24.10 -13.90
C LEU A 37 6.40 24.89 -15.09
N ALA A 38 7.67 25.28 -15.04
CA ALA A 38 8.35 26.00 -16.13
C ALA A 38 8.57 25.12 -17.39
N ASN A 39 8.82 23.83 -17.21
CA ASN A 39 9.08 22.89 -18.30
C ASN A 39 7.81 22.19 -18.84
N MET A 40 6.61 22.64 -18.45
CA MET A 40 5.36 21.96 -18.77
C MET A 40 4.57 22.72 -19.84
N ASP A 41 4.18 22.01 -20.90
CA ASP A 41 3.34 22.55 -21.98
C ASP A 41 2.05 23.18 -21.45
N GLU A 42 1.54 24.19 -22.15
CA GLU A 42 0.43 25.04 -21.71
C GLU A 42 -0.88 24.26 -21.43
N GLU A 43 -1.19 23.25 -22.25
CA GLU A 43 -2.32 22.34 -22.03
C GLU A 43 -2.17 21.51 -20.76
N LYS A 44 -0.95 21.00 -20.50
CA LYS A 44 -0.65 20.31 -19.24
C LYS A 44 -0.80 21.29 -18.09
N ARG A 45 -0.33 22.54 -18.22
CA ARG A 45 -0.44 23.58 -17.18
C ARG A 45 -1.89 23.90 -16.81
N LYS A 46 -2.82 23.98 -17.78
CA LYS A 46 -4.27 24.13 -17.51
C LYS A 46 -4.83 23.02 -16.61
N LYS A 47 -4.35 21.78 -16.75
CA LYS A 47 -4.72 20.63 -15.88
C LYS A 47 -4.27 20.75 -14.43
N PHE A 48 -3.32 21.66 -14.13
CA PHE A 48 -2.81 21.94 -12.78
C PHE A 48 -3.38 23.23 -12.19
N HIS A 49 -4.36 23.87 -12.83
CA HIS A 49 -5.06 25.01 -12.25
C HIS A 49 -5.61 24.63 -10.86
N GLY A 50 -5.15 25.32 -9.81
CA GLY A 50 -5.49 25.03 -8.41
C GLY A 50 -4.62 24.00 -7.66
N VAL A 51 -3.57 23.45 -8.28
CA VAL A 51 -2.61 22.54 -7.61
C VAL A 51 -1.38 23.31 -7.14
N GLY A 52 -1.15 23.34 -5.82
CA GLY A 52 -0.04 24.06 -5.19
C GLY A 52 -0.37 25.50 -4.82
N ASN A 53 0.61 26.18 -4.25
CA ASN A 53 0.50 27.58 -3.85
C ASN A 53 1.04 28.47 -4.99
N THR A 54 0.17 29.15 -5.73
CA THR A 54 0.58 30.07 -6.79
C THR A 54 0.92 31.48 -6.27
N ALA A 55 0.70 31.77 -4.99
CA ALA A 55 0.97 33.09 -4.42
C ALA A 55 2.40 33.20 -3.85
N LYS A 56 3.11 34.27 -4.26
CA LYS A 56 4.52 34.58 -3.92
C LYS A 56 4.82 34.53 -2.41
N ASN A 57 3.85 34.90 -1.56
CA ASN A 57 4.03 35.06 -0.11
C ASN A 57 3.10 34.18 0.75
N SER A 58 2.37 33.21 0.18
CA SER A 58 1.46 32.40 1.01
C SER A 58 2.21 31.34 1.83
N ARG A 59 1.89 31.25 3.13
CA ARG A 59 2.52 30.30 4.07
C ARG A 59 1.88 28.90 4.02
N VAL A 60 0.76 28.73 3.30
CA VAL A 60 -0.01 27.48 3.24
C VAL A 60 0.43 26.64 2.04
N ARG A 61 0.62 25.32 2.24
CA ARG A 61 0.76 24.39 1.11
C ARG A 61 -0.58 24.39 0.38
N GLY A 62 -0.64 24.93 -0.83
CA GLY A 62 -1.86 24.89 -1.65
C GLY A 62 -2.31 23.45 -1.92
N ALA A 63 -3.52 23.29 -2.49
CA ALA A 63 -4.12 21.98 -2.68
C ALA A 63 -3.17 21.05 -3.45
N THR A 64 -2.88 19.88 -2.88
CA THR A 64 -2.13 18.85 -3.62
C THR A 64 -3.05 18.19 -4.64
N ARG A 65 -2.53 17.62 -5.73
CA ARG A 65 -3.36 16.85 -6.67
C ARG A 65 -4.17 15.74 -5.99
N ALA A 66 -3.67 15.22 -4.87
CA ALA A 66 -4.36 14.24 -4.04
C ALA A 66 -5.56 14.83 -3.30
N SER A 67 -5.49 16.07 -2.80
CA SER A 67 -6.61 16.71 -2.10
C SER A 67 -7.74 17.16 -3.03
N LEU A 68 -7.45 17.34 -4.33
CA LEU A 68 -8.49 17.64 -5.34
C LEU A 68 -9.26 16.40 -5.80
N ARG A 69 -8.81 15.18 -5.46
CA ARG A 69 -9.59 13.97 -5.81
C ARG A 69 -10.88 13.99 -5.01
N LYS A 70 -12.03 13.79 -5.69
CA LYS A 70 -13.30 13.51 -5.01
C LYS A 70 -13.05 12.37 -4.01
N ARG A 71 -13.35 12.60 -2.74
CA ARG A 71 -13.32 11.55 -1.73
C ARG A 71 -14.42 10.58 -2.11
N THR A 72 -14.06 9.45 -2.72
CA THR A 72 -14.98 8.31 -2.81
C THR A 72 -15.31 7.90 -1.38
N GLY A 73 -16.57 7.59 -1.09
CA GLY A 73 -17.03 7.23 0.24
C GLY A 73 -16.32 6.01 0.84
N ARG A 74 -16.85 5.51 1.96
CA ARG A 74 -16.33 4.30 2.59
C ARG A 74 -16.31 3.16 1.57
N LYS A 75 -15.19 2.44 1.47
CA LYS A 75 -15.10 1.25 0.60
C LYS A 75 -16.18 0.25 1.00
N PRO A 76 -16.84 -0.44 0.05
CA PRO A 76 -17.87 -1.43 0.35
C PRO A 76 -17.31 -2.50 1.29
N ASP A 77 -18.08 -2.91 2.29
CA ASP A 77 -17.61 -3.80 3.37
C ASP A 77 -17.09 -5.14 2.78
N ALA A 78 -17.85 -5.74 1.86
CA ALA A 78 -17.43 -6.89 1.07
C ALA A 78 -16.81 -6.46 -0.27
N VAL A 79 -15.64 -7.02 -0.59
CA VAL A 79 -14.96 -6.80 -1.88
C VAL A 79 -14.31 -8.10 -2.31
N SER A 80 -14.61 -8.53 -3.53
CA SER A 80 -13.93 -9.66 -4.16
C SER A 80 -13.12 -9.16 -5.35
N MET A 81 -11.88 -9.61 -5.48
CA MET A 81 -11.06 -9.30 -6.64
C MET A 81 -10.07 -10.40 -6.95
N GLU A 82 -9.79 -10.59 -8.22
CA GLU A 82 -8.68 -11.41 -8.68
C GLU A 82 -7.44 -10.56 -8.91
N ALA A 83 -6.32 -11.05 -8.41
CA ALA A 83 -5.03 -10.41 -8.57
C ALA A 83 -3.93 -11.43 -8.80
N THR A 84 -2.86 -11.01 -9.47
CA THR A 84 -1.65 -11.84 -9.64
C THR A 84 -0.58 -11.39 -8.65
N ILE A 85 -0.11 -12.29 -7.80
CA ILE A 85 0.98 -12.05 -6.86
C ILE A 85 2.29 -12.57 -7.44
N HIS A 86 3.30 -11.71 -7.52
CA HIS A 86 4.63 -12.08 -8.01
C HIS A 86 5.52 -12.62 -6.87
N LEU A 87 5.45 -13.93 -6.61
CA LEU A 87 6.21 -14.57 -5.55
C LEU A 87 7.72 -14.57 -5.76
N SER A 88 8.22 -14.73 -6.98
CA SER A 88 9.66 -14.69 -7.24
C SER A 88 10.30 -13.36 -6.81
N LYS A 89 9.62 -12.22 -7.04
CA LYS A 89 10.05 -10.91 -6.54
C LYS A 89 10.02 -10.82 -5.02
N LEU A 90 8.99 -11.40 -4.38
CA LEU A 90 8.84 -11.40 -2.92
C LEU A 90 9.84 -12.33 -2.21
N LEU A 91 10.32 -13.36 -2.90
CA LEU A 91 11.22 -14.39 -2.38
C LEU A 91 12.64 -14.27 -2.93
N LYS A 92 12.97 -13.17 -3.61
CA LYS A 92 14.31 -12.90 -4.13
C LYS A 92 15.34 -12.96 -2.98
N LYS A 93 16.46 -13.65 -3.22
CA LYS A 93 17.56 -13.83 -2.24
C LYS A 93 17.08 -14.41 -0.90
N LYS A 94 16.13 -15.35 -0.91
CA LYS A 94 15.71 -16.14 0.26
C LYS A 94 16.19 -17.58 0.15
N THR A 95 16.56 -18.16 1.30
CA THR A 95 17.04 -19.54 1.37
C THR A 95 15.98 -20.51 0.87
N PHE A 96 16.39 -21.48 0.04
CA PHE A 96 15.47 -22.40 -0.62
C PHE A 96 14.64 -23.24 0.37
N SER A 97 15.22 -23.60 1.52
CA SER A 97 14.56 -24.33 2.60
C SER A 97 13.40 -23.58 3.27
N LYS A 98 13.30 -22.26 3.10
CA LYS A 98 12.28 -21.43 3.75
C LYS A 98 11.31 -20.80 2.76
N ARG A 99 11.40 -21.11 1.46
CA ARG A 99 10.65 -20.37 0.42
C ARG A 99 9.13 -20.55 0.53
N ALA A 100 8.60 -21.77 0.61
CA ALA A 100 7.15 -21.97 0.69
C ALA A 100 6.51 -21.36 1.97
N PRO A 101 7.07 -21.58 3.19
CA PRO A 101 6.59 -20.89 4.39
C PRO A 101 6.67 -19.37 4.29
N LEU A 102 7.75 -18.83 3.72
CA LEU A 102 7.88 -17.39 3.48
C LEU A 102 6.88 -16.89 2.44
N ALA A 103 6.56 -17.67 1.41
CA ALA A 103 5.59 -17.31 0.38
C ALA A 103 4.22 -17.05 1.01
N ILE A 104 3.76 -17.96 1.86
CA ILE A 104 2.51 -17.84 2.64
C ILE A 104 2.53 -16.55 3.47
N LYS A 105 3.60 -16.32 4.25
CA LYS A 105 3.74 -15.09 5.07
C LYS A 105 3.69 -13.82 4.20
N ARG A 106 4.35 -13.83 3.03
CA ARG A 106 4.41 -12.69 2.11
C ARG A 106 3.09 -12.44 1.40
N ILE A 107 2.34 -13.49 1.05
CA ILE A 107 0.99 -13.39 0.50
C ILE A 107 0.06 -12.75 1.52
N LYS A 108 0.03 -13.26 2.76
CA LYS A 108 -0.78 -12.68 3.85
C LYS A 108 -0.46 -11.20 4.05
N ALA A 109 0.83 -10.84 4.13
CA ALA A 109 1.25 -9.45 4.28
C ALA A 109 0.92 -8.57 3.06
N PHE A 110 0.97 -9.12 1.85
CA PHE A 110 0.60 -8.42 0.63
C PHE A 110 -0.90 -8.10 0.62
N VAL A 111 -1.73 -9.09 0.92
CA VAL A 111 -3.19 -8.95 0.96
C VAL A 111 -3.64 -8.04 2.09
N GLY A 112 -3.05 -8.16 3.29
CA GLY A 112 -3.38 -7.28 4.41
C GLY A 112 -3.14 -5.81 4.10
N ARG A 113 -2.10 -5.49 3.31
CA ARG A 113 -1.85 -4.12 2.83
C ARG A 113 -2.82 -3.67 1.73
N LEU A 114 -3.26 -4.60 0.86
CA LEU A 114 -4.20 -4.31 -0.23
C LEU A 114 -5.62 -4.06 0.30
N MET A 115 -6.12 -4.98 1.15
CA MET A 115 -7.50 -4.99 1.66
C MET A 115 -7.67 -4.22 2.97
N LYS A 116 -6.56 -3.87 3.63
CA LYS A 116 -6.52 -3.22 4.97
C LYS A 116 -7.14 -4.09 6.06
N THR A 117 -6.87 -5.39 6.01
CA THR A 117 -7.36 -6.40 6.97
C THR A 117 -6.20 -7.00 7.75
N LYS A 118 -6.43 -7.24 9.05
CA LYS A 118 -5.43 -7.88 9.93
C LYS A 118 -5.47 -9.40 9.77
N ASP A 119 -6.66 -9.98 9.76
CA ASP A 119 -6.89 -11.41 9.59
C ASP A 119 -6.91 -11.78 8.10
N ASN A 120 -5.89 -12.53 7.66
CA ASN A 120 -5.69 -12.95 6.28
C ASN A 120 -5.53 -14.47 6.24
N ARG A 121 -6.59 -15.15 5.82
CA ARG A 121 -6.73 -16.60 5.77
C ARG A 121 -6.39 -17.09 4.37
N ILE A 122 -5.50 -18.08 4.29
CA ILE A 122 -5.14 -18.73 3.03
C ILE A 122 -6.01 -19.98 2.92
N ASP A 123 -6.74 -20.09 1.82
CA ASP A 123 -7.54 -21.27 1.51
C ASP A 123 -6.66 -22.49 1.20
N ALA A 124 -7.21 -23.68 1.37
CA ALA A 124 -6.52 -24.93 1.10
C ALA A 124 -6.00 -25.00 -0.35
N SER A 125 -6.79 -24.53 -1.33
CA SER A 125 -6.42 -24.53 -2.76
C SER A 125 -5.14 -23.74 -3.05
N LEU A 126 -4.95 -22.61 -2.37
CA LEU A 126 -3.77 -21.78 -2.50
C LEU A 126 -2.59 -22.37 -1.74
N ASN A 127 -2.84 -22.96 -0.57
CA ASN A 127 -1.79 -23.63 0.17
C ASN A 127 -1.22 -24.81 -0.64
N THR A 128 -2.06 -25.71 -1.13
CA THR A 128 -1.62 -26.84 -1.96
C THR A 128 -0.86 -26.37 -3.21
N TYR A 129 -1.34 -25.33 -3.89
CA TYR A 129 -0.64 -24.78 -5.06
C TYR A 129 0.75 -24.20 -4.74
N ILE A 130 0.92 -23.53 -3.59
CA ILE A 130 2.23 -23.02 -3.17
C ILE A 130 3.21 -24.16 -2.87
N TRP A 131 2.70 -25.26 -2.30
CA TRP A 131 3.49 -26.42 -1.88
C TRP A 131 3.62 -27.53 -2.93
N HIS A 132 2.99 -27.41 -4.11
CA HIS A 132 2.88 -28.52 -5.08
C HIS A 132 4.23 -29.11 -5.54
N LYS A 133 5.31 -28.32 -5.56
CA LYS A 133 6.70 -28.76 -5.87
C LYS A 133 7.60 -28.80 -4.62
N GLY A 134 7.00 -28.87 -3.44
CA GLY A 134 7.68 -28.83 -2.15
C GLY A 134 8.25 -27.46 -1.78
N VAL A 135 9.07 -27.44 -0.72
CA VAL A 135 9.50 -26.20 -0.06
C VAL A 135 10.33 -25.25 -0.94
N LYS A 136 11.13 -25.82 -1.85
CA LYS A 136 12.05 -25.09 -2.75
C LYS A 136 11.33 -24.59 -4.01
N GLY A 137 10.30 -25.32 -4.47
CA GLY A 137 9.65 -25.17 -5.77
C GLY A 137 8.47 -24.19 -5.82
N VAL A 138 8.54 -23.07 -5.08
CA VAL A 138 7.43 -22.10 -5.04
C VAL A 138 7.16 -21.50 -6.43
N PRO A 139 5.89 -21.42 -6.88
CA PRO A 139 5.52 -20.78 -8.14
C PRO A 139 6.10 -19.37 -8.29
N GLY A 140 6.51 -18.99 -9.50
CA GLY A 140 7.04 -17.65 -9.76
C GLY A 140 5.99 -16.53 -9.61
N ARG A 141 4.75 -16.85 -9.99
CA ARG A 141 3.54 -16.03 -9.87
C ARG A 141 2.36 -16.93 -9.46
N VAL A 142 1.37 -16.35 -8.78
CA VAL A 142 0.13 -17.03 -8.42
C VAL A 142 -1.03 -16.09 -8.71
N ARG A 143 -2.10 -16.60 -9.31
CA ARG A 143 -3.36 -15.87 -9.49
C ARG A 143 -4.24 -16.22 -8.31
N VAL A 144 -4.68 -15.20 -7.60
CA VAL A 144 -5.45 -15.38 -6.37
C VAL A 144 -6.77 -14.63 -6.48
N LEU A 145 -7.82 -15.26 -5.96
CA LEU A 145 -9.06 -14.58 -5.64
C LEU A 145 -8.98 -14.13 -4.18
N ILE A 146 -9.20 -12.84 -3.96
CA ILE A 146 -9.11 -12.19 -2.66
C ILE A 146 -10.51 -11.74 -2.30
N GLN A 147 -11.11 -12.39 -1.30
CA GLN A 147 -12.45 -12.08 -0.82
C GLN A 147 -12.36 -11.43 0.55
N ARG A 148 -12.70 -10.15 0.65
CA ARG A 148 -12.86 -9.44 1.92
C ARG A 148 -14.27 -9.65 2.44
N LYS A 149 -14.39 -10.23 3.63
CA LYS A 149 -15.66 -10.53 4.31
C LYS A 149 -15.73 -9.80 5.64
N SER A 150 -16.94 -9.53 6.11
CA SER A 150 -17.21 -8.96 7.43
C SER A 150 -17.95 -9.97 8.30
N GLU A 151 -17.54 -10.09 9.55
CA GLU A 151 -18.17 -10.89 10.58
C GLU A 151 -18.59 -9.99 11.74
N THR A 152 -19.77 -10.25 12.29
CA THR A 152 -20.24 -9.62 13.52
C THR A 152 -19.97 -10.60 14.65
N THR A 153 -18.86 -10.43 15.36
CA THR A 153 -18.59 -11.24 16.56
C THR A 153 -19.43 -10.71 17.72
N GLU A 154 -20.09 -11.62 18.43
CA GLU A 154 -20.86 -11.31 19.64
C GLU A 154 -19.97 -10.59 20.67
N GLY A 155 -20.34 -9.37 21.04
CA GLY A 155 -19.58 -8.52 21.99
C GLY A 155 -18.71 -7.42 21.38
N ASN A 156 -18.45 -7.41 20.06
CA ASN A 156 -17.65 -6.35 19.42
C ASN A 156 -18.53 -5.27 18.77
N LYS A 157 -18.35 -4.00 19.16
CA LYS A 157 -19.02 -2.84 18.53
C LYS A 157 -18.62 -2.59 17.07
N HIS A 158 -17.50 -3.19 16.63
CA HIS A 158 -16.95 -3.02 15.29
C HIS A 158 -16.98 -4.33 14.52
N LYS A 159 -17.42 -4.27 13.25
CA LYS A 159 -17.34 -5.41 12.33
C LYS A 159 -15.90 -5.90 12.21
N HIS A 160 -15.68 -7.20 12.43
CA HIS A 160 -14.40 -7.84 12.19
C HIS A 160 -14.25 -8.11 10.69
N PHE A 161 -13.18 -7.61 10.08
CA PHE A 161 -12.90 -7.87 8.67
C PHE A 161 -11.80 -8.91 8.55
N TYR A 162 -12.12 -10.00 7.84
CA TYR A 162 -11.16 -11.01 7.46
C TYR A 162 -11.10 -11.13 5.93
N THR A 163 -10.02 -11.69 5.44
CA THR A 163 -9.83 -11.90 4.00
C THR A 163 -9.49 -13.35 3.73
N VAL A 164 -10.25 -13.98 2.83
CA VAL A 164 -10.00 -15.33 2.35
C VAL A 164 -9.28 -15.22 1.01
N ILE A 165 -8.18 -15.95 0.86
CA ILE A 165 -7.33 -15.92 -0.32
C ILE A 165 -7.31 -17.32 -0.93
N SER A 166 -7.93 -17.49 -2.09
CA SER A 166 -7.98 -18.76 -2.82
C SER A 166 -7.17 -18.72 -4.11
N ASN A 167 -6.84 -19.90 -4.63
CA ASN A 167 -6.12 -20.04 -5.89
C ASN A 167 -7.10 -19.96 -7.07
N VAL A 168 -6.74 -19.22 -8.11
CA VAL A 168 -7.46 -19.24 -9.38
C VAL A 168 -6.55 -19.91 -10.41
N PRO A 169 -6.87 -21.13 -10.88
CA PRO A 169 -6.07 -21.80 -11.90
C PRO A 169 -6.13 -20.98 -13.19
N VAL A 170 -4.96 -20.68 -13.76
CA VAL A 170 -4.83 -19.96 -15.03
C VAL A 170 -3.80 -20.66 -15.90
N ALA A 171 -4.09 -20.78 -17.20
CA ALA A 171 -3.15 -21.35 -18.17
C ALA A 171 -1.94 -20.43 -18.41
N SER A 172 -2.16 -19.11 -18.43
CA SER A 172 -1.11 -18.11 -18.64
C SER A 172 -1.35 -16.85 -17.80
N PHE A 173 -0.27 -16.22 -17.35
CA PHE A 173 -0.30 -14.95 -16.62
C PHE A 173 -0.20 -13.72 -17.53
N LYS A 174 -0.07 -13.90 -18.84
CA LYS A 174 0.08 -12.79 -19.80
C LYS A 174 -1.24 -12.00 -19.89
N GLY A 175 -1.15 -10.68 -19.83
CA GLY A 175 -2.31 -9.79 -19.96
C GLY A 175 -3.28 -9.79 -18.76
N LEU A 176 -3.04 -10.61 -17.74
CA LEU A 176 -3.91 -10.66 -16.56
C LEU A 176 -3.67 -9.45 -15.64
N THR A 177 -4.61 -8.51 -15.68
CA THR A 177 -4.70 -7.38 -14.76
C THR A 177 -5.53 -7.73 -13.53
N THR A 178 -5.54 -6.85 -12.53
CA THR A 178 -6.42 -6.97 -11.37
C THR A 178 -7.86 -6.72 -11.79
N LYS A 179 -8.76 -7.66 -11.50
CA LYS A 179 -10.19 -7.55 -11.83
C LYS A 179 -11.01 -7.61 -10.55
N THR A 180 -11.95 -6.70 -10.37
CA THR A 180 -12.98 -6.83 -9.33
C THR A 180 -13.93 -7.93 -9.77
N VAL A 181 -14.25 -8.86 -8.87
CA VAL A 181 -15.25 -9.90 -9.10
C VAL A 181 -16.51 -9.45 -8.38
N GLU A 182 -17.58 -9.24 -9.14
CA GLU A 182 -18.90 -9.03 -8.59
C GLU A 182 -19.38 -10.37 -8.01
N GLN A 183 -19.89 -10.33 -6.78
CA GLN A 183 -20.53 -11.49 -6.13
C GLN A 183 -22.02 -11.44 -6.40
#